data_AF-A0AAU6C889-F1
#
_entry.id   AF-A0AAU6C889-F1
#
_cell.length_a   1.000
_cell.length_b   1.000
_cell.length_c   1.000
_cell.angle_alpha   90.00
_cell.angle_beta   90.00
_cell.angle_gamma   90.00
#
_symmetry.space_group_name_H-M   'P 1'
#
loop_
_entity.id
_entity.type
_entity.pdbx_description
1 polymer ?
#
loop_
_entity_poly.entity_id
_entity_poly.type
_entity_poly.pdbx_seq_one_letter_code
_entity_poly.pdbx_strand_id
1 'polypeptide(L)'
;MALTSVELQGMTAAQGTFQTALDEGSNSYAQMAGQIDGLRGSWTGDASTIYGNAMQAWLDDFNKVNQALRTMLEKLQENTHVYANTHEETQQTANTVAENIASGVTSLPGF
;
A
#
# COMPACT_ATOMS: atom_id res chain seq x y z
N MET A 1 14.31 -3.02 -18.66
CA MET A 1 13.55 -1.78 -18.99
C MET A 1 13.50 -0.97 -17.70
N ALA A 2 14.12 0.21 -17.67
CA ALA A 2 14.03 1.11 -16.52
C ALA A 2 12.61 1.67 -16.44
N LEU A 3 11.97 1.64 -15.26
CA LEU A 3 10.69 2.31 -15.09
C LEU A 3 10.89 3.83 -15.11
N THR A 4 9.96 4.50 -15.77
CA THR A 4 9.92 5.95 -16.03
C THR A 4 9.43 6.72 -14.80
N SER A 5 9.74 8.02 -14.73
CA SER A 5 9.23 8.92 -13.67
C SER A 5 7.69 8.89 -13.54
N VAL A 6 6.99 8.61 -14.64
CA VAL A 6 5.53 8.47 -14.70
C VAL A 6 5.05 7.25 -13.90
N GLU A 7 5.77 6.13 -13.96
CA GLU A 7 5.41 4.91 -13.23
C GLU A 7 5.62 5.06 -11.72
N LEU A 8 6.69 5.75 -11.30
CA LEU A 8 6.92 6.12 -9.90
C LEU A 8 5.79 7.01 -9.36
N GLN A 9 5.37 7.99 -10.16
CA GLN A 9 4.29 8.92 -9.78
C GLN A 9 2.94 8.20 -9.69
N GLY A 10 2.67 7.25 -10.59
CA GLY A 10 1.50 6.38 -10.53
C GLY A 10 1.47 5.50 -9.27
N MET A 11 2.60 4.92 -8.89
CA MET A 11 2.70 4.10 -7.67
C MET A 11 2.48 4.94 -6.40
N THR A 12 3.04 6.14 -6.32
CA THR A 12 2.81 7.06 -5.19
C THR A 12 1.35 7.49 -5.09
N ALA A 13 0.70 7.80 -6.22
CA ALA A 13 -0.73 8.11 -6.23
C ALA A 13 -1.57 6.92 -5.75
N ALA A 14 -1.25 5.70 -6.22
CA ALA A 14 -1.91 4.48 -5.79
C ALA A 14 -1.75 4.25 -4.28
N GLN A 15 -0.54 4.44 -3.71
CA GLN A 15 -0.33 4.36 -2.27
C GLN A 15 -1.28 5.29 -1.49
N GLY A 16 -1.45 6.53 -1.95
CA GLY A 16 -2.42 7.45 -1.36
C GLY A 16 -3.86 6.91 -1.38
N THR A 17 -4.30 6.38 -2.52
CA THR A 17 -5.63 5.76 -2.65
C THR A 17 -5.81 4.56 -1.72
N PHE A 18 -4.81 3.68 -1.63
CA PHE A 18 -4.85 2.51 -0.74
C PHE A 18 -4.85 2.89 0.73
N GLN A 19 -4.06 3.90 1.10
CA GLN A 19 -4.05 4.44 2.46
C GLN A 19 -5.43 4.99 2.85
N THR A 20 -6.02 5.84 2.01
CA THR A 20 -7.38 6.36 2.25
C THR A 20 -8.40 5.24 2.37
N ALA A 21 -8.37 4.25 1.47
CA ALA A 21 -9.30 3.12 1.51
C ALA A 21 -9.13 2.27 2.79
N LEU A 22 -7.89 2.10 3.26
CA LEU A 22 -7.61 1.38 4.50
C LEU A 22 -8.11 2.15 5.73
N ASP A 23 -7.94 3.48 5.74
CA ASP A 23 -8.40 4.34 6.84
C ASP A 23 -9.93 4.37 6.89
N GLU A 24 -10.59 4.54 5.75
CA GLU A 24 -12.05 4.47 5.63
C GLU A 24 -12.58 3.09 6.06
N GLY A 25 -11.98 2.01 5.57
CA GLY A 25 -12.35 0.65 5.94
C GLY A 25 -12.18 0.40 7.44
N SER A 26 -11.06 0.81 8.03
CA SER A 26 -10.80 0.67 9.47
C SER A 26 -11.83 1.44 10.31
N ASN A 27 -12.22 2.64 9.88
CA ASN A 27 -13.25 3.44 10.53
C ASN A 27 -14.63 2.77 10.43
N SER A 28 -15.01 2.28 9.25
CA SER A 28 -16.27 1.55 9.06
C SER A 28 -16.34 0.27 9.91
N TYR A 29 -15.23 -0.47 9.99
CA TYR A 29 -15.11 -1.64 10.85
C TYR A 29 -15.37 -1.28 12.32
N ALA A 30 -14.70 -0.25 12.84
CA ALA A 30 -14.85 0.18 14.23
C ALA A 30 -16.28 0.63 14.55
N GLN A 31 -16.92 1.36 13.63
CA GLN A 31 -18.31 1.77 13.78
C GLN A 31 -19.26 0.57 13.83
N MET A 32 -19.10 -0.38 12.91
CA MET A 32 -19.97 -1.57 12.89
C MET A 32 -19.74 -2.48 14.09
N ALA A 33 -18.50 -2.67 14.54
CA ALA A 33 -18.20 -3.41 15.77
C ALA A 33 -18.92 -2.79 16.98
N GLY A 34 -18.85 -1.45 17.13
CA GLY A 34 -19.56 -0.75 18.20
C GLY A 34 -21.08 -0.87 18.13
N GLN A 35 -21.65 -0.80 16.92
CA GLN A 35 -23.09 -1.01 16.71
C GLN A 35 -23.53 -2.43 17.09
N ILE A 36 -22.75 -3.44 16.67
CA ILE A 36 -23.01 -4.86 16.97
C ILE A 36 -23.00 -5.08 18.50
N ASP A 37 -22.00 -4.54 19.20
CA ASP A 37 -21.90 -4.67 20.66
C ASP A 37 -23.09 -4.00 21.37
N GLY A 38 -23.52 -2.82 20.93
CA GLY A 38 -24.72 -2.17 21.47
C GLY A 38 -26.00 -2.99 21.25
N LEU A 39 -26.12 -3.61 20.08
CA LEU A 39 -27.25 -4.46 19.72
C LEU A 39 -27.29 -5.72 20.58
N ARG A 40 -26.13 -6.36 20.81
CA ARG A 40 -26.00 -7.52 21.71
C ARG A 40 -26.33 -7.20 23.16
N GLY A 41 -26.04 -5.98 23.61
CA GLY A 41 -26.35 -5.55 24.98
C GLY A 41 -27.85 -5.39 25.27
N SER A 42 -28.67 -5.16 24.24
CA SER A 42 -30.09 -4.82 24.37
C SER A 42 -31.05 -5.86 23.77
N TRP A 43 -30.57 -6.72 22.88
CA TRP A 43 -31.37 -7.74 22.20
C TRP A 43 -31.03 -9.15 22.68
N THR A 44 -32.02 -9.88 23.19
CA THR A 44 -31.86 -11.25 23.70
C THR A 44 -32.78 -12.25 22.98
N GLY A 45 -32.48 -13.53 23.13
CA GLY A 45 -33.22 -14.65 22.53
C GLY A 45 -32.49 -15.35 21.38
N ASP A 46 -33.10 -16.40 20.85
CA ASP A 46 -32.48 -17.27 19.82
C ASP A 46 -32.12 -16.51 18.55
N ALA A 47 -32.96 -15.55 18.14
CA ALA A 47 -32.70 -14.68 17.00
C ALA A 47 -31.46 -13.78 17.20
N SER A 48 -31.24 -13.27 18.42
CA SER A 48 -30.06 -12.47 18.77
C SER A 48 -28.77 -13.28 18.65
N THR A 49 -28.81 -14.56 19.01
CA THR A 49 -27.65 -15.46 18.86
C THR A 49 -27.29 -15.71 17.40
N ILE A 50 -28.29 -16.00 16.56
CA ILE A 50 -28.09 -16.22 15.12
C ILE A 50 -27.52 -14.96 14.45
N TYR A 51 -28.10 -13.80 14.75
CA TYR A 51 -27.67 -12.54 14.15
C TYR A 51 -26.30 -12.09 14.67
N GLY A 52 -26.02 -12.28 15.97
CA GLY A 52 -24.72 -12.01 16.56
C GLY A 52 -23.60 -12.84 15.92
N ASN A 53 -23.84 -14.12 15.63
CA ASN A 53 -22.88 -14.97 14.93
C ASN A 53 -22.65 -14.50 13.49
N ALA A 54 -23.70 -14.12 12.76
CA ALA A 54 -23.59 -13.60 11.41
C ALA A 54 -22.82 -12.26 11.36
N MET A 55 -23.08 -11.39 12.33
CA MET A 55 -22.37 -10.11 12.50
C MET A 55 -20.89 -10.31 12.82
N GLN A 56 -20.55 -11.28 13.66
CA GLN A 56 -19.16 -11.62 13.95
C GLN A 56 -18.46 -12.16 12.69
N ALA A 57 -19.09 -13.06 11.95
CA ALA A 57 -18.54 -13.57 10.70
C ALA A 57 -18.32 -12.45 9.67
N TRP A 58 -19.27 -11.51 9.59
CA TRP A 58 -19.13 -10.32 8.74
C TRP A 58 -17.94 -9.44 9.15
N LEU A 59 -17.74 -9.20 10.46
CA LEU A 59 -16.56 -8.47 10.96
C LEU A 59 -15.26 -9.19 10.59
N ASP A 60 -15.21 -10.51 10.79
CA ASP A 60 -14.03 -11.30 10.46
C ASP A 60 -13.68 -11.22 8.98
N ASP A 61 -14.69 -11.28 8.10
CA ASP A 61 -14.52 -11.11 6.66
C ASP A 61 -14.09 -9.70 6.28
N PHE A 62 -14.67 -8.67 6.92
CA PHE A 62 -14.27 -7.29 6.68
C PHE A 62 -12.82 -7.03 7.11
N ASN A 63 -12.38 -7.64 8.20
CA ASN A 63 -11.00 -7.55 8.65
C ASN A 63 -10.02 -8.17 7.63
N LYS A 64 -10.41 -9.23 6.92
CA LYS A 64 -9.58 -9.79 5.82
C LYS A 64 -9.41 -8.78 4.68
N VAL A 65 -10.43 -7.99 4.36
CA VAL A 65 -10.33 -6.91 3.36
C VAL A 65 -9.33 -5.85 3.82
N ASN A 66 -9.41 -5.40 5.08
CA ASN A 66 -8.44 -4.46 5.64
C ASN A 66 -7.00 -5.01 5.61
N GLN A 67 -6.81 -6.30 5.91
CA GLN A 67 -5.50 -6.95 5.81
C GLN A 67 -4.99 -6.96 4.36
N ALA A 68 -5.83 -7.30 3.39
CA ALA A 68 -5.43 -7.30 1.99
C ALA A 68 -5.04 -5.90 1.49
N LEU A 69 -5.79 -4.86 1.88
CA LEU A 69 -5.45 -3.46 1.57
C LEU A 69 -4.10 -3.06 2.17
N ARG A 70 -3.84 -3.44 3.43
CA ARG A 70 -2.55 -3.20 4.10
C ARG A 70 -1.39 -3.90 3.38
N THR A 71 -1.56 -5.17 3.02
CA THR A 71 -0.54 -5.91 2.26
C THR A 71 -0.25 -5.27 0.91
N MET A 72 -1.28 -4.79 0.19
CA MET A 72 -1.08 -4.07 -1.06
C MET A 72 -0.31 -2.76 -0.86
N LEU A 73 -0.63 -2.00 0.19
CA LEU A 73 0.08 -0.78 0.53
C LEU A 73 1.57 -1.05 0.84
N GLU A 74 1.85 -2.05 1.67
CA GLU A 74 3.22 -2.47 2.00
C GLU A 74 4.00 -2.85 0.73
N LYS A 75 3.39 -3.64 -0.16
CA LYS A 75 4.02 -4.05 -1.43
C LYS A 75 4.23 -2.87 -2.38
N LEU A 76 3.32 -1.91 -2.41
CA LEU A 76 3.50 -0.69 -3.19
C LEU A 76 4.64 0.17 -2.62
N GLN A 77 4.75 0.29 -1.30
CA GLN A 77 5.83 1.05 -0.64
C GLN A 77 7.20 0.41 -0.87
N GLU A 78 7.30 -0.91 -0.69
CA GLU A 78 8.52 -1.69 -0.94
C GLU A 78 9.00 -1.50 -2.39
N ASN A 79 8.10 -1.69 -3.36
CA ASN A 79 8.45 -1.52 -4.78
C ASN A 79 8.85 -0.08 -5.12
N THR A 80 8.06 0.93 -4.69
CA THR A 80 8.38 2.34 -4.97
C THR A 80 9.75 2.73 -4.39
N HIS A 81 10.10 2.27 -3.19
CA HIS A 81 11.39 2.58 -2.59
C HIS A 81 12.57 1.97 -3.38
N VAL A 82 12.45 0.69 -3.77
CA VAL A 82 13.45 0.01 -4.61
C VAL A 82 13.64 0.75 -5.94
N TYR A 83 12.56 1.20 -6.56
CA TYR A 83 12.62 1.93 -7.83
C TYR A 83 13.21 3.33 -7.68
N ALA A 84 12.84 4.08 -6.64
CA ALA A 84 13.42 5.40 -6.38
C ALA A 84 14.94 5.34 -6.24
N ASN A 85 15.46 4.40 -5.43
CA ASN A 85 16.90 4.24 -5.21
C ASN A 85 17.62 3.81 -6.50
N THR A 86 17.07 2.84 -7.23
CA THR A 86 17.66 2.37 -8.50
C THR A 86 17.68 3.48 -9.56
N HIS A 87 16.65 4.33 -9.59
CA HIS A 87 16.55 5.44 -10.53
C HIS A 87 17.58 6.53 -10.24
N GLU A 88 17.77 6.89 -8.96
CA GLU A 88 18.81 7.84 -8.54
C GLU A 88 20.21 7.33 -8.89
N GLU A 89 20.55 6.10 -8.53
CA GLU A 89 21.87 5.51 -8.85
C GLU A 89 22.15 5.46 -10.36
N THR A 90 21.14 5.10 -11.15
CA THR A 90 21.26 5.03 -12.61
C THR A 90 21.42 6.41 -13.23
N GLN A 91 20.65 7.41 -12.80
CA GLN A 91 20.80 8.79 -13.26
C GLN A 91 22.18 9.35 -12.89
N GLN A 92 22.63 9.12 -11.66
CA GLN A 92 23.92 9.62 -11.20
C GLN A 92 25.06 8.98 -12.01
N THR A 93 25.00 7.67 -12.24
CA THR A 93 25.95 6.95 -13.11
C THR A 93 25.90 7.49 -14.54
N ALA A 94 24.71 7.70 -15.10
CA ALA A 94 24.55 8.22 -16.46
C ALA A 94 25.10 9.65 -16.59
N ASN A 95 24.87 10.52 -15.59
CA ASN A 95 25.43 11.87 -15.54
C ASN A 95 26.95 11.83 -15.43
N THR A 96 27.51 10.98 -14.57
CA THR A 96 28.96 10.79 -14.46
C THR A 96 29.55 10.28 -15.77
N VAL A 97 28.91 9.33 -16.46
CA VAL A 97 29.35 8.86 -17.79
C VAL A 97 29.28 9.99 -18.82
N ALA A 98 28.21 10.78 -18.83
CA ALA A 98 28.07 11.93 -19.73
C ALA A 98 29.15 12.99 -19.49
N GLU A 99 29.46 13.31 -18.24
CA GLU A 99 30.53 14.23 -17.84
C GLU A 99 31.92 13.70 -18.25
N ASN A 100 32.19 12.41 -18.07
CA ASN A 100 33.46 11.79 -18.50
C ASN A 100 33.63 11.82 -20.02
N ILE A 101 32.54 11.58 -20.77
CA ILE A 101 32.55 11.68 -22.23
C ILE A 101 32.74 13.14 -22.67
N ALA A 102 32.04 14.09 -22.03
CA ALA A 102 32.10 15.51 -22.37
C ALA A 102 33.45 16.15 -22.03
N SER A 103 34.14 15.67 -20.98
CA SER A 103 35.49 16.14 -20.59
C SER A 103 36.61 15.54 -21.43
N GLY A 104 36.30 14.66 -22.39
CA GLY A 104 37.28 14.07 -23.31
C GLY A 104 38.14 12.97 -22.69
N VAL A 105 37.83 12.51 -21.49
CA VAL A 105 38.48 11.36 -20.85
C VAL A 105 37.80 10.09 -21.34
N THR A 106 38.25 9.59 -22.50
CA THR A 106 37.82 8.30 -23.07
C THR A 106 38.59 7.11 -22.47
N SER A 107 38.92 7.13 -21.18
CA SER A 107 39.37 5.91 -20.50
C SER A 107 38.14 5.22 -19.89
N LEU A 108 37.67 4.17 -20.56
CA LEU A 108 36.73 3.22 -19.97
C LEU A 108 37.40 2.62 -18.72
N PRO A 109 36.74 2.61 -17.55
CA PRO A 109 37.26 1.91 -16.39
C PRO A 109 37.40 0.41 -16.74
N GLY A 110 38.63 -0.06 -16.97
CA GLY A 110 38.93 -1.46 -17.27
C GLY A 110 39.66 -1.77 -18.58
N PHE A 111 40.07 -0.77 -19.38
CA PHE A 111 41.01 -0.96 -20.50
C PHE A 111 42.08 0.13 -20.52
#